data_AF-E2C2X3-F1
#
_entry.id   AF-E2C2X3-F1
#
_cell.length_a   1.000
_cell.length_b   1.000
_cell.length_c   1.000
_cell.angle_alpha   90.00
_cell.angle_beta   90.00
_cell.angle_gamma   90.00
#
_symmetry.space_group_name_H-M   'P 1'
#
loop_
_entity.id
_entity.type
_entity.pdbx_description
1 polymer ?
#
loop_
_entity_poly.entity_id
_entity_poly.type
_entity_poly.pdbx_seq_one_letter_code
_entity_poly.pdbx_strand_id
1 'polypeptide(L)'
;MINYDNEPGVRVEPTRNGSILVVEKVKLSHGANYTCLPSNARPTHIMIHVIEEEEKPAAMHGGDRRNSEATSPSNDLLAFIVLSFALDTLVSRSFLYLIRHVT
;
A
#
# COMPACT_ATOMS: atom_id res chain seq x y z
N MET A 1 34.97 23.83 -4.11
CA MET A 1 34.96 24.72 -2.94
C MET A 1 33.90 24.16 -2.00
N ILE A 2 34.29 23.70 -0.81
CA ILE A 2 33.41 23.01 0.14
C ILE A 2 32.66 24.09 0.92
N ASN A 3 31.33 24.12 0.83
CA ASN A 3 30.54 25.04 1.65
C ASN A 3 30.42 24.44 3.05
N TYR A 4 31.08 25.06 4.02
CA TYR A 4 30.98 24.73 5.44
C TYR A 4 29.83 25.56 6.00
N ASP A 5 28.60 25.08 5.87
CA ASP A 5 27.53 25.65 6.67
C ASP A 5 27.89 25.36 8.14
N ASN A 6 28.25 26.43 8.87
CA ASN A 6 28.68 26.41 10.27
C ASN A 6 27.49 26.12 11.20
N GLU A 7 26.68 25.11 10.87
CA GLU A 7 25.66 24.62 11.77
C GLU A 7 26.34 23.85 12.92
N PRO A 8 26.07 24.19 14.20
CA PRO A 8 26.69 23.51 15.32
C PRO A 8 26.41 22.01 15.28
N GLY A 9 27.46 21.21 15.09
CA GLY A 9 27.38 19.74 15.01
C GLY A 9 27.52 19.17 13.60
N VAL A 10 27.53 19.99 12.54
CA VAL A 10 27.80 19.52 11.17
C VAL A 10 29.24 19.84 10.80
N ARG A 11 30.03 18.84 10.40
CA ARG A 11 31.42 19.01 9.96
C ARG A 11 31.79 18.07 8.83
N VAL A 12 32.74 18.50 8.00
CA VAL A 12 33.27 17.71 6.89
C VAL A 12 34.76 17.47 7.10
N GLU A 13 35.15 16.21 7.18
CA GLU A 13 36.55 15.79 7.34
C GLU A 13 37.13 15.34 5.98
N PRO A 14 38.23 15.94 5.51
CA PRO A 14 38.89 15.49 4.30
C PRO A 14 39.62 14.15 4.54
N THR A 15 39.59 13.28 3.54
CA THR A 15 40.35 12.02 3.50
C THR A 15 41.24 11.98 2.26
N ARG A 16 42.10 10.96 2.14
CA ARG A 16 42.98 10.81 0.96
C ARG A 16 42.21 10.70 -0.36
N ASN A 17 41.01 10.12 -0.33
CA ASN A 17 40.24 9.79 -1.53
C ASN A 17 38.86 10.49 -1.58
N GLY A 18 38.58 11.45 -0.70
CA GLY A 18 37.27 12.09 -0.63
C GLY A 18 37.06 12.87 0.67
N SER A 19 35.83 12.89 1.17
CA SER A 19 35.46 13.57 2.41
C SER A 19 34.40 12.80 3.19
N ILE A 20 34.41 12.92 4.51
CA ILE A 20 33.42 12.34 5.42
C ILE A 20 32.56 13.48 5.96
N LEU A 21 31.24 13.35 5.83
CA LEU A 21 30.28 14.23 6.50
C LEU A 21 29.95 13.63 7.88
N VAL A 22 30.11 14.43 8.93
CA VAL A 22 29.76 14.07 10.31
C VAL A 22 28.69 15.02 10.80
N VAL A 23 27.57 14.46 11.28
CA VAL A 23 26.45 15.20 11.87
C VAL A 23 26.26 14.71 13.31
N GLU A 24 26.68 15.52 14.27
CA GLU A 24 26.52 15.30 15.71
C GLU A 24 25.20 15.89 16.19
N LYS A 25 24.62 15.30 17.25
CA LYS A 25 23.35 15.76 17.85
C LYS A 25 22.25 15.93 16.79
N VAL A 26 21.97 14.85 16.06
CA VAL A 26 21.02 14.85 14.94
C VAL A 26 19.65 15.39 15.37
N LYS A 27 19.09 16.31 14.57
CA LYS A 27 17.75 16.88 14.71
C LYS A 27 16.93 16.56 13.47
N LEU A 28 15.60 16.66 13.56
CA LEU A 28 14.71 16.53 12.39
C LEU A 28 15.11 17.47 11.24
N SER A 29 15.63 18.66 11.55
CA SER A 29 16.10 19.64 10.55
C SER A 29 17.28 19.14 9.70
N HIS A 30 18.03 18.15 10.16
CA HIS A 30 19.11 17.54 9.40
C HIS A 30 18.62 16.51 8.37
N GLY A 31 17.31 16.22 8.31
CA GLY A 31 16.73 15.39 7.25
C GLY A 31 16.69 16.15 5.92
N ALA A 32 17.60 15.83 5.01
CA ALA A 32 17.77 16.57 3.76
C ALA A 32 18.47 15.73 2.67
N ASN A 33 18.56 16.30 1.47
CA ASN A 33 19.35 15.75 0.38
C ASN A 33 20.78 16.30 0.43
N TYR A 34 21.72 15.46 0.87
CA TYR A 34 23.13 15.81 0.99
C TYR A 34 23.85 15.50 -0.31
N THR A 35 24.49 16.52 -0.89
CA THR A 35 25.21 16.39 -2.16
C THR A 35 26.72 16.47 -1.93
N CYS A 36 27.45 15.46 -2.41
CA CYS A 36 28.89 15.51 -2.55
C CYS A 36 29.25 16.19 -3.88
N LEU A 37 29.90 17.35 -3.81
CA LEU A 37 30.40 18.11 -4.97
C LEU A 37 31.95 18.10 -4.99
N PRO A 38 32.58 17.05 -5.53
CA PRO A 38 34.02 17.04 -5.75
C PRO A 38 34.42 18.00 -6.88
N SER A 39 35.66 18.50 -6.87
CA SER A 39 36.16 19.42 -7.90
C SER A 39 36.58 18.74 -9.21
N ASN A 40 36.83 17.43 -9.17
CA ASN A 40 37.44 16.66 -10.26
C ASN A 40 36.66 15.37 -10.61
N ALA A 41 35.45 15.20 -10.08
CA ALA A 41 34.59 14.05 -10.36
C ALA A 41 33.13 14.48 -10.48
N ARG A 42 32.26 13.55 -10.89
CA ARG A 42 30.83 13.85 -11.00
C ARG A 42 30.19 13.97 -9.60
N PRO A 43 29.34 14.99 -9.36
CA PRO A 43 28.57 15.08 -8.13
C PRO A 43 27.62 13.89 -7.94
N THR A 44 27.34 13.57 -6.68
CA THR A 44 26.35 12.55 -6.28
C THR A 44 25.62 12.99 -5.00
N HIS A 45 24.45 12.45 -4.76
CA HIS A 45 23.60 12.88 -3.65
C HIS A 45 22.92 11.70 -2.92
N ILE A 46 22.59 11.91 -1.65
CA ILE A 46 21.88 10.95 -0.80
C ILE A 46 20.78 11.67 -0.04
N MET A 47 19.62 11.03 0.12
CA MET A 47 18.55 11.52 0.97
C MET A 47 18.68 10.92 2.37
N ILE A 48 18.73 11.77 3.40
CA ILE A 48 18.71 11.35 4.80
C ILE A 48 17.33 11.64 5.38
N HIS A 49 16.71 10.63 5.98
CA HIS A 49 15.48 10.76 6.74
C HIS A 49 15.80 10.62 8.23
N VAL A 50 15.42 11.61 9.03
CA VAL A 50 15.56 11.60 10.49
C VAL A 50 14.18 11.38 11.09
N ILE A 51 14.06 10.43 12.01
CA ILE A 51 12.80 10.06 12.66
C ILE A 51 13.00 10.25 14.17
N GLU A 52 12.04 10.87 14.85
CA GLU A 52 11.98 10.89 16.30
C GLU A 52 11.34 9.59 16.80
N GLU A 53 11.96 8.91 17.76
CA GLU A 53 11.49 7.61 18.29
C GLU A 53 10.08 7.66 18.94
N GLU A 54 9.46 8.84 19.07
CA GLU A 54 8.09 8.97 19.57
C GLU A 54 7.01 8.50 18.56
N GLU A 55 7.40 7.97 17.41
CA GLU A 55 6.46 7.25 16.55
C GLU A 55 6.09 5.92 17.22
N LYS A 56 5.00 5.95 18.01
CA LYS A 56 4.29 4.73 18.43
C LYS A 56 4.12 3.86 17.19
N PRO A 57 4.61 2.59 17.18
CA PRO A 57 4.43 1.72 16.03
C PRO A 57 2.96 1.72 15.66
N ALA A 58 2.66 1.94 14.38
CA ALA A 58 1.30 1.97 13.87
C ALA A 58 0.54 0.80 14.48
N ALA A 59 -0.52 1.10 15.24
CA ALA A 59 -1.34 0.06 15.83
C ALA A 59 -1.95 -0.72 14.67
N MET A 60 -1.42 -1.91 14.39
CA MET A 60 -2.12 -2.88 13.57
C MET A 60 -3.41 -3.19 14.34
N HIS A 61 -4.49 -2.53 13.94
CA HIS A 61 -5.83 -2.89 14.38
C HIS A 61 -6.09 -4.28 13.80
N GLY A 62 -5.66 -5.31 14.54
CA GLY A 62 -6.04 -6.70 14.31
C GLY A 62 -7.55 -6.72 14.40
N GLY A 63 -8.18 -6.75 13.22
CA GLY A 63 -9.62 -6.67 13.09
C GLY A 63 -10.28 -7.63 14.06
N ASP A 64 -11.12 -7.06 14.92
CA ASP A 64 -12.06 -7.76 15.78
C ASP A 64 -12.80 -8.79 14.92
N ARG A 65 -12.37 -10.06 14.96
CA ARG A 65 -13.15 -11.19 14.44
C ARG A 65 -14.31 -11.40 15.40
N ARG A 66 -15.29 -10.50 15.35
CA ARG A 66 -16.61 -10.76 15.91
C ARG A 66 -17.19 -11.92 15.13
N ASN A 67 -17.63 -12.95 15.86
CA ASN A 67 -18.42 -14.07 15.36
C ASN A 67 -19.32 -13.64 14.20
N SER A 68 -18.91 -13.93 12.97
CA SER A 68 -19.87 -14.17 11.91
C SER A 68 -20.23 -15.63 12.06
N GLU A 69 -21.35 -15.87 12.74
CA GLU A 69 -22.16 -17.05 12.55
C GLU A 69 -22.09 -17.40 11.06
N ALA A 70 -21.41 -18.50 10.75
CA ALA A 70 -21.30 -18.97 9.39
C ALA A 70 -22.73 -19.29 8.95
N THR A 71 -23.40 -18.34 8.31
CA THR A 71 -24.58 -18.62 7.52
C THR A 71 -24.11 -19.65 6.51
N SER A 72 -24.48 -20.90 6.77
CA SER A 72 -24.32 -22.01 5.84
C SER A 72 -24.75 -21.52 4.46
N PRO A 73 -24.11 -21.96 3.37
CA PRO A 73 -24.64 -21.70 2.04
C PRO A 73 -26.05 -22.29 2.01
N SER A 74 -27.05 -21.42 2.13
CA SER A 74 -28.45 -21.81 2.23
C SER A 74 -28.82 -22.45 0.91
N ASN A 75 -29.08 -23.76 0.94
CA ASN A 75 -29.60 -24.55 -0.18
C ASN A 75 -30.84 -23.88 -0.83
N ASP A 76 -31.48 -22.97 -0.12
CA ASP A 76 -32.57 -22.11 -0.59
C ASP A 76 -32.22 -21.34 -1.87
N LEU A 77 -31.02 -20.76 -2.00
CA LEU A 77 -30.68 -19.99 -3.21
C LEU A 77 -30.64 -20.87 -4.46
N LEU A 78 -30.06 -22.08 -4.33
CA LEU A 78 -30.05 -23.05 -5.42
C LEU A 78 -31.46 -23.56 -5.74
N ALA A 79 -32.30 -23.77 -4.73
CA ALA A 79 -33.69 -24.16 -4.91
C ALA A 79 -34.49 -23.08 -5.68
N PHE A 80 -34.29 -21.80 -5.37
CA PHE A 80 -34.92 -20.69 -6.10
C PHE A 80 -34.47 -20.62 -7.57
N ILE A 81 -33.19 -20.84 -7.84
CA ILE A 81 -32.67 -20.87 -9.22
C ILE A 81 -33.32 -22.02 -10.01
N VAL A 82 -33.31 -23.24 -9.45
CA VAL A 82 -33.90 -24.42 -10.10
C VAL A 82 -35.39 -24.24 -10.34
N LEU A 83 -36.12 -23.68 -9.36
CA LEU A 83 -37.56 -23.43 -9.50
C LEU A 83 -37.86 -22.41 -10.61
N SER A 84 -37.06 -21.35 -10.72
CA SER A 84 -37.22 -20.32 -11.75
C SER A 84 -37.06 -20.94 -13.15
N PHE A 85 -35.98 -21.69 -13.39
CA PHE A 85 -35.75 -22.37 -14.67
C PHE A 85 -36.85 -23.41 -15.00
N ALA A 86 -37.36 -24.13 -14.00
CA ALA A 86 -38.42 -25.11 -14.19
C ALA A 86 -39.75 -24.45 -14.61
N LEU A 87 -40.09 -23.31 -14.00
CA LEU A 87 -41.29 -22.53 -14.36
C LEU A 87 -41.19 -21.96 -15.78
N ASP A 88 -40.04 -21.39 -16.15
CA ASP A 88 -39.82 -20.88 -17.51
C ASP A 88 -39.96 -21.98 -18.58
N THR A 89 -39.40 -23.15 -18.29
CA THR A 89 -39.52 -24.32 -19.17
C THR A 89 -40.96 -24.80 -19.29
N LEU A 90 -41.73 -24.80 -18.19
CA LEU A 90 -43.13 -25.22 -18.18
C LEU A 90 -44.03 -24.22 -18.93
N VAL A 91 -43.82 -22.91 -18.76
CA VAL A 91 -44.53 -21.87 -19.49
C VAL A 91 -44.25 -21.97 -20.99
N SER A 92 -42.98 -22.12 -21.37
CA SER A 92 -42.59 -22.30 -22.77
C SER A 92 -43.21 -23.56 -23.40
N ARG A 93 -43.20 -24.69 -22.68
CA ARG A 93 -43.85 -25.92 -23.15
C ARG A 93 -45.36 -25.79 -23.28
N SER A 94 -46.02 -25.12 -22.33
CA SER A 94 -47.46 -24.86 -22.37
C SER A 94 -47.82 -23.95 -23.55
N PHE A 95 -47.03 -22.92 -23.80
CA PHE A 95 -47.21 -22.01 -24.93
C PHE A 95 -47.03 -22.73 -26.27
N LEU A 96 -45.99 -23.56 -26.40
CA LEU A 96 -45.79 -24.41 -27.58
C LEU A 96 -46.90 -25.44 -27.77
N TYR A 97 -47.44 -26.01 -26.68
CA TYR A 97 -48.58 -26.92 -26.75
C TYR A 97 -49.84 -26.21 -27.23
N LEU A 98 -50.10 -24.98 -26.76
CA LEU A 98 -51.22 -24.16 -27.20
C LEU A 98 -51.11 -23.80 -28.69
N ILE A 99 -49.92 -23.41 -29.16
CA ILE A 99 -49.68 -23.13 -30.59
C ILE A 99 -49.94 -24.38 -31.45
N ARG A 100 -49.46 -25.55 -31.01
CA ARG A 100 -49.67 -26.83 -31.73
C ARG A 100 -51.11 -27.33 -31.72
N HIS A 101 -51.93 -26.90 -30.77
CA HIS A 101 -53.36 -27.26 -30.72
C HIS A 101 -54.23 -26.28 -31.53
N VAL A 102 -53.74 -25.07 -31.79
CA VAL A 102 -54.46 -24.03 -32.54
C VAL A 102 -54.20 -24.09 -34.06
N THR A 103 -53.19 -24.85 -34.51
CA THR A 103 -52.90 -25.12 -35.94
C THR A 103 -53.34 -26.53 -36.31
#